data_AF-A0A7X6XXT5-F1
#
_entry.id   AF-A0A7X6XXT5-F1
#
_cell.length_a   1.000
_cell.length_b   1.000
_cell.length_c   1.000
_cell.angle_alpha   90.00
_cell.angle_beta   90.00
_cell.angle_gamma   90.00
#
_symmetry.space_group_name_H-M   'P 1'
#
loop_
_entity.id
_entity.type
_entity.pdbx_description
1 polymer ?
#
loop_
_entity_poly.entity_id
_entity_poly.type
_entity_poly.pdbx_seq_one_letter_code
_entity_poly.pdbx_strand_id
1 'polypeptide(L)' 'MKFISWNIDSLNAALTSDSNRAVLSREVLDTIIGKDPDIIALQETKLPYKGPT' A
#
# COMPACT_ATOMS: atom_id res chain seq x y z
N MET A 1 7.13 -4.07 19.96
CA MET A 1 7.01 -2.93 19.05
C MET A 1 7.71 -3.23 17.74
N LYS A 2 6.96 -3.51 16.69
CA LYS A 2 7.40 -3.73 15.31
C LYS A 2 7.00 -2.52 14.48
N PHE A 3 7.98 -1.88 13.86
CA PHE A 3 7.76 -0.76 12.94
C PHE A 3 8.14 -1.20 11.52
N ILE A 4 7.24 -0.95 10.56
CA ILE A 4 7.49 -1.20 9.14
C ILE A 4 7.39 0.13 8.39
N SER A 5 8.45 0.48 7.67
CA SER A 5 8.42 1.53 6.65
C SER A 5 8.63 0.90 5.29
N TRP A 6 7.66 1.04 4.39
CA TRP A 6 7.71 0.40 3.08
C TRP A 6 7.06 1.26 1.99
N ASN A 7 7.78 1.42 0.89
CA ASN A 7 7.25 1.88 -0.38
C ASN A 7 6.38 0.81 -1.05
N ILE A 8 5.09 1.10 -1.22
CA ILE A 8 4.10 0.14 -1.74
C ILE A 8 3.79 0.32 -3.23
N ASP A 9 4.62 1.09 -3.93
CA ASP A 9 4.46 1.58 -5.31
C ASP A 9 3.24 2.51 -5.50
N SER A 10 2.01 2.09 -5.18
CA SER A 10 0.83 2.93 -5.41
C SER A 10 -0.38 2.50 -4.58
N LEU A 11 -0.66 3.25 -3.51
CA LEU A 11 -1.93 3.08 -2.77
C LEU A 11 -3.13 3.39 -3.68
N ASN A 12 -3.01 4.41 -4.53
CA ASN A 12 -4.07 4.74 -5.46
C ASN A 12 -4.39 3.58 -6.42
N ALA A 13 -3.36 2.93 -6.98
CA ALA A 13 -3.59 1.78 -7.86
C ALA A 13 -4.22 0.60 -7.10
N ALA A 14 -3.77 0.34 -5.87
CA ALA A 14 -4.35 -0.71 -5.02
C ALA A 14 -5.85 -0.47 -4.74
N LEU A 15 -6.29 0.80 -4.70
CA LEU A 15 -7.68 1.18 -4.41
C LEU A 15 -8.58 1.30 -5.66
N THR A 16 -8.04 1.67 -6.83
CA THR A 16 -8.86 2.06 -8.00
C THR A 16 -8.70 1.20 -9.24
N SER A 17 -7.71 0.30 -9.28
CA SER A 17 -7.35 -0.45 -10.50
C SER A 17 -7.34 -1.96 -10.29
N ASP A 18 -7.53 -2.69 -11.40
CA ASP A 18 -7.41 -4.13 -11.55
C ASP A 18 -6.14 -4.57 -12.28
N SER A 19 -5.26 -3.62 -12.63
CA SER A 19 -3.99 -3.91 -13.31
C SER A 19 -3.09 -4.85 -12.49
N ASN A 20 -2.16 -5.54 -13.16
CA ASN A 20 -1.13 -6.37 -12.50
C ASN A 20 -0.39 -5.60 -11.39
N ARG A 21 -0.12 -4.32 -11.61
CA ARG A 21 0.48 -3.44 -10.61
C ARG A 21 -0.39 -3.28 -9.37
N ALA A 22 -1.70 -3.09 -9.54
CA ALA A 22 -2.64 -2.99 -8.42
C ALA A 22 -2.76 -4.31 -7.64
N VAL A 23 -2.64 -5.45 -8.32
CA VAL A 23 -2.59 -6.77 -7.66
C VAL A 23 -1.32 -6.90 -6.82
N LEU A 24 -0.15 -6.58 -7.39
CA LEU A 24 1.12 -6.61 -6.66
C LEU A 24 1.14 -5.66 -5.45
N SER A 25 0.62 -4.43 -5.58
CA SER A 25 0.51 -3.51 -4.44
C SER A 25 -0.39 -4.07 -3.33
N ARG A 26 -1.44 -4.82 -3.66
CA ARG A 26 -2.29 -5.51 -2.66
C ARG A 26 -1.56 -6.65 -1.97
N GLU A 27 -0.80 -7.46 -2.71
CA GLU A 27 0.02 -8.53 -2.12
C GLU A 27 1.08 -7.99 -1.15
N VAL A 28 1.65 -6.80 -1.43
CA VAL A 28 2.54 -6.11 -0.48
C VAL A 28 1.79 -5.73 0.80
N LEU A 29 0.56 -5.20 0.69
CA LEU A 29 -0.27 -4.88 1.85
C LEU A 29 -0.61 -6.13 2.66
N ASP A 30 -0.98 -7.23 2.01
CA ASP A 30 -1.24 -8.52 2.67
C ASP A 30 0.02 -9.03 3.41
N THR A 31 1.20 -8.85 2.82
CA THR A 31 2.48 -9.17 3.45
C THR A 31 2.74 -8.32 4.69
N ILE A 32 2.40 -7.03 4.66
CA ILE A 32 2.52 -6.13 5.81
C ILE A 32 1.56 -6.56 6.92
N ILE A 33 0.30 -6.87 6.58
CA ILE A 33 -0.72 -7.34 7.52
C ILE A 33 -0.25 -8.64 8.20
N GLY A 34 0.25 -9.60 7.43
CA GLY A 34 0.76 -10.87 7.96
C GLY A 34 1.96 -10.75 8.91
N LYS A 35 2.67 -9.60 8.90
CA LYS A 35 3.76 -9.32 9.85
C LYS A 35 3.27 -8.77 11.19
N ASP A 36 2.00 -8.36 11.27
CA ASP A 36 1.38 -7.80 12.46
C ASP A 36 2.22 -6.67 13.11
N PRO A 37 2.46 -5.57 12.38
CA PRO A 37 3.23 -4.43 12.87
C PRO A 37 2.41 -3.55 13.83
N ASP A 38 3.06 -2.99 14.83
CA ASP A 38 2.45 -2.00 15.72
C ASP A 38 2.29 -0.63 15.03
N ILE A 39 3.22 -0.29 14.12
CA ILE A 39 3.23 0.99 13.39
C ILE A 39 3.66 0.73 11.93
N ILE A 40 2.96 1.39 10.99
CA ILE A 40 3.30 1.37 9.58
C ILE A 40 3.53 2.78 9.02
N ALA A 41 4.53 2.93 8.16
CA ALA A 41 4.77 4.12 7.34
C ALA A 41 4.81 3.70 5.86
N LEU A 42 3.89 4.23 5.06
CA LEU A 42 3.77 3.90 3.65
C LEU A 42 4.33 5.02 2.77
N GLN A 43 5.14 4.68 1.77
CA GLN A 43 5.60 5.62 0.74
C GLN A 43 4.97 5.30 -0.63
N GLU A 44 5.03 6.28 -1.54
CA GLU A 44 4.40 6.24 -2.86
C GLU A 44 2.90 5.93 -2.81
N THR A 45 2.15 6.68 -2.00
CA THR A 45 0.69 6.52 -1.99
C THR A 45 0.08 6.87 -3.35
N LYS A 46 0.64 7.85 -4.07
CA LYS A 46 0.15 8.36 -5.36
C LYS A 46 -1.34 8.76 -5.32
N LEU A 47 -1.85 9.05 -4.13
CA LEU A 47 -3.23 9.47 -3.90
C LEU A 47 -3.37 10.96 -4.25
N PRO A 48 -4.30 11.32 -5.14
CA PRO A 48 -4.65 12.71 -5.38
C PRO A 48 -5.25 13.36 -4.13
N TYR A 49 -5.12 14.69 -4.01
CA TYR A 49 -5.70 15.43 -2.89
C TYR A 49 -7.23 15.26 -2.80
N LYS A 50 -7.91 15.05 -3.94
CA LYS A 50 -9.36 14.85 -4.04
C LYS A 50 -9.82 13.43 -3.66
N GLY A 51 -8.89 12.54 -3.30
CA GLY A 51 -9.16 11.13 -3.08
C GLY A 51 -8.78 10.27 -4.29
N PRO A 52 -9.02 8.95 -4.20
CA PRO A 52 -8.56 7.98 -5.19
C PRO A 52 -9.16 8.23 -6.59
N THR A 53 -8.36 8.02 -7.63
CA THR A 53 -8.77 8.12 -9.05
C THR A 53 -8.30 6.95 -9.88
#